data_AF-A0A9D5QAM1-F1
#
_entry.id   AF-A0A9D5QAM1-F1
#
_cell.length_a   1.000
_cell.length_b   1.000
_cell.length_c   1.000
_cell.angle_alpha   90.00
_cell.angle_beta   90.00
_cell.angle_gamma   90.00
#
_symmetry.space_group_name_H-M   'P 1'
#
loop_
_entity.id
_entity.type
_entity.pdbx_description
1 polymer ?
#
loop_
_entity_poly.entity_id
_entity_poly.type
_entity_poly.pdbx_seq_one_letter_code
_entity_poly.pdbx_strand_id
1 'polypeptide(L)'
;MNASWILESLVCIRDRYRAVAAVSETMFHRDKAQELIDAVNQRRRLLAEIEERRHRLPAECRKWSAYARDGGPVGSTMEEIRTLVHRIVTMDVSLQKKLQARIAQTRDEIQGLTRRSHAALSYARHASSTYRMR
;
A
#
# COMPACT_ATOMS: atom_id res chain seq x y z
N MET A 1 -3.21 31.50 20.71
CA MET A 1 -3.21 30.59 19.53
C MET A 1 -4.59 30.63 18.90
N ASN A 2 -4.68 30.82 17.57
CA ASN A 2 -5.96 30.98 16.90
C ASN A 2 -6.54 29.60 16.55
N ALA A 3 -7.66 29.22 17.18
CA ALA A 3 -8.24 27.89 17.04
C ALA A 3 -8.67 27.56 15.60
N SER A 4 -8.97 28.57 14.77
CA SER A 4 -9.35 28.33 13.35
C SER A 4 -8.19 27.80 12.51
N TRP A 5 -6.98 28.32 12.69
CA TRP A 5 -5.81 27.87 11.91
C TRP A 5 -5.43 26.41 12.21
N ILE A 6 -5.61 25.96 13.47
CA ILE A 6 -5.41 24.56 13.86
C ILE A 6 -6.44 23.67 13.17
N LEU A 7 -7.72 24.07 13.21
CA LEU A 7 -8.79 23.34 12.55
C LEU A 7 -8.57 23.25 11.03
N GLU A 8 -8.20 24.35 10.38
CA GLU A 8 -7.88 24.39 8.95
C GLU A 8 -6.73 23.43 8.60
N SER A 9 -5.68 23.41 9.41
CA SER A 9 -4.55 22.50 9.23
C SER A 9 -4.95 21.03 9.39
N LEU A 10 -5.80 20.72 10.39
CA LEU A 10 -6.32 19.36 10.60
C LEU A 10 -7.25 18.92 9.48
N VAL A 11 -8.12 19.81 8.99
CA VAL A 11 -8.97 19.54 7.81
C VAL A 11 -8.11 19.22 6.59
N CYS A 12 -7.05 19.97 6.36
CA CYS A 12 -6.13 19.70 5.26
C CYS A 12 -5.43 18.32 5.42
N ILE A 13 -4.99 17.97 6.62
CA ILE A 13 -4.40 16.66 6.92
C ILE A 13 -5.43 15.54 6.71
N ARG A 14 -6.66 15.72 7.18
CA ARG A 14 -7.77 14.78 6.98
C ARG A 14 -8.02 14.53 5.50
N ASP A 15 -8.09 15.57 4.69
CA ASP A 15 -8.37 15.43 3.25
C ASP A 15 -7.24 14.69 2.53
N ARG A 16 -5.99 14.84 2.99
CA ARG A 16 -4.87 14.02 2.51
C ARG A 16 -4.99 12.56 2.95
N TYR A 17 -5.43 12.28 4.17
CA TYR A 17 -5.73 10.90 4.59
C TYR A 17 -6.89 10.29 3.80
N ARG A 18 -7.91 11.07 3.42
CA ARG A 18 -8.97 10.61 2.51
C ARG A 18 -8.41 10.23 1.15
N ALA A 19 -7.49 11.04 0.61
CA ALA A 19 -6.79 10.71 -0.64
C ALA A 19 -5.94 9.44 -0.51
N VAL A 20 -5.23 9.24 0.61
CA VAL A 20 -4.48 8.00 0.88
C VAL A 20 -5.42 6.78 0.93
N ALA A 21 -6.56 6.91 1.60
CA ALA A 21 -7.56 5.85 1.67
C ALA A 21 -8.09 5.49 0.27
N ALA A 22 -8.46 6.49 -0.54
CA ALA A 22 -8.91 6.29 -1.91
C ALA A 22 -7.85 5.59 -2.78
N VAL A 23 -6.58 6.03 -2.71
CA VAL A 23 -5.49 5.35 -3.43
C VAL A 23 -5.37 3.88 -2.97
N SER A 24 -5.40 3.64 -1.66
CA SER A 24 -5.31 2.30 -1.08
C SER A 24 -6.45 1.38 -1.51
N GLU A 25 -7.67 1.91 -1.67
CA GLU A 25 -8.81 1.16 -2.23
C GLU A 25 -8.55 0.76 -3.69
N THR A 26 -8.09 1.69 -4.52
CA THR A 26 -7.79 1.36 -5.92
C THR A 26 -6.66 0.35 -6.07
N MET A 27 -5.70 0.31 -5.14
CA MET A 27 -4.59 -0.64 -5.16
C MET A 27 -5.08 -2.09 -5.04
N PHE A 28 -6.17 -2.35 -4.33
CA PHE A 28 -6.71 -3.70 -4.17
C PHE A 28 -7.21 -4.29 -5.49
N HIS A 29 -7.72 -3.45 -6.38
CA HIS A 29 -8.30 -3.85 -7.66
C HIS A 29 -7.31 -3.82 -8.84
N ARG A 30 -6.09 -3.33 -8.64
CA ARG A 30 -5.07 -3.29 -9.70
C ARG A 30 -4.40 -4.65 -9.86
N ASP A 31 -4.34 -5.11 -11.11
CA ASP A 31 -3.70 -6.37 -11.46
C ASP A 31 -2.37 -6.17 -12.19
N LYS A 32 -2.10 -4.99 -12.75
CA LYS A 32 -0.81 -4.70 -13.37
C LYS A 32 0.20 -4.21 -12.35
N ALA A 33 1.42 -4.75 -12.41
CA ALA A 33 2.50 -4.38 -11.50
C ALA A 33 2.85 -2.88 -11.59
N GLN A 34 2.88 -2.31 -12.81
CA GLN A 34 3.16 -0.89 -13.00
C GLN A 34 2.12 0.01 -12.33
N GLU A 35 0.83 -0.32 -12.49
CA GLU A 35 -0.26 0.43 -11.87
C GLU A 35 -0.16 0.36 -10.33
N LEU A 36 0.24 -0.77 -9.75
CA LEU A 36 0.49 -0.90 -8.32
C LEU A 36 1.68 -0.03 -7.86
N ILE A 37 2.79 -0.04 -8.62
CA ILE A 37 3.98 0.78 -8.33
C ILE A 37 3.63 2.27 -8.34
N ASP A 38 2.88 2.72 -9.35
CA ASP A 38 2.46 4.12 -9.47
C ASP A 38 1.56 4.54 -8.29
N ALA A 39 0.65 3.65 -7.86
CA ALA A 39 -0.19 3.89 -6.70
C ALA A 39 0.61 3.94 -5.38
N VAL A 40 1.59 3.05 -5.20
CA VAL A 40 2.51 3.11 -4.05
C VAL A 40 3.26 4.45 -4.03
N ASN A 41 3.76 4.88 -5.17
CA ASN A 41 4.48 6.15 -5.30
C ASN A 41 3.57 7.35 -4.98
N GLN A 42 2.34 7.36 -5.52
CA GLN A 42 1.36 8.39 -5.21
C GLN A 42 1.04 8.44 -3.72
N ARG A 43 0.79 7.27 -3.11
CA ARG A 43 0.53 7.16 -1.68
C ARG A 43 1.71 7.65 -0.84
N ARG A 44 2.94 7.31 -1.21
CA ARG A 44 4.15 7.77 -0.52
C ARG A 44 4.26 9.31 -0.54
N ARG A 45 3.94 9.96 -1.66
CA ARG A 45 3.90 11.43 -1.76
C ARG A 45 2.86 12.03 -0.82
N LEU A 46 1.64 11.48 -0.80
CA LEU A 46 0.57 11.94 0.10
C LEU A 46 0.94 11.79 1.58
N LEU A 47 1.60 10.69 1.96
CA LEU A 47 2.08 10.50 3.33
C LEU A 47 3.19 11.48 3.71
N ALA A 48 4.10 11.79 2.79
CA ALA A 48 5.13 12.81 3.01
C ALA A 48 4.50 14.21 3.20
N GLU A 49 3.50 14.54 2.38
CA GLU A 49 2.72 15.79 2.50
C GLU A 49 1.94 15.90 3.82
N ILE A 50 1.46 14.78 4.38
CA ILE A 50 0.84 14.73 5.70
C ILE A 50 1.88 15.01 6.77
N GLU A 51 3.04 14.36 6.73
CA GLU A 51 4.08 14.52 7.73
C GLU A 51 4.65 15.95 7.72
N GLU A 52 4.86 16.53 6.53
CA GLU A 52 5.26 17.92 6.39
C GLU A 52 4.26 18.88 7.05
N ARG A 53 2.97 18.69 6.80
CA ARG A 53 1.91 19.52 7.42
C ARG A 53 1.84 19.33 8.92
N ARG A 54 1.99 18.09 9.39
CA ARG A 54 2.04 17.77 10.81
C ARG A 54 3.21 18.44 11.52
N HIS A 55 4.38 18.53 10.87
CA HIS A 55 5.53 19.23 11.44
C HIS A 55 5.30 20.74 11.59
N ARG A 56 4.50 21.35 10.72
CA ARG A 56 4.13 22.77 10.82
C ARG A 56 3.17 23.05 11.97
N LEU A 57 2.50 22.04 12.52
CA LEU A 57 1.69 22.20 13.73
C LEU A 57 2.58 22.47 14.96
N PRO A 58 2.13 23.33 15.89
CA PRO A 58 2.80 23.56 17.17
C PRO A 58 3.03 22.25 17.93
N ALA A 59 4.11 22.17 18.70
CA ALA A 59 4.53 20.92 19.36
C ALA A 59 3.44 20.30 20.24
N GLU A 60 2.68 21.14 20.94
CA GLU A 60 1.53 20.74 21.76
C GLU A 60 0.41 20.12 20.91
N CYS A 61 0.24 20.61 19.68
CA CYS A 61 -0.75 20.14 18.73
C CYS A 61 -0.34 18.84 18.02
N ARG A 62 0.96 18.50 18.01
CA ARG A 62 1.46 17.26 17.39
C ARG A 62 1.05 16.02 18.18
N LYS A 63 0.66 16.18 19.46
CA LYS A 63 0.10 15.13 20.31
C LYS A 63 -1.40 15.05 20.07
N TRP A 64 -1.77 14.28 19.04
CA TRP A 64 -3.14 14.00 18.60
C TRP A 64 -4.13 13.67 19.74
N SER A 65 -3.63 13.16 20.87
CA SER A 65 -4.40 12.81 22.07
C SER A 65 -5.05 14.01 22.76
N ALA A 66 -4.48 15.21 22.67
CA ALA A 66 -5.01 16.40 23.36
C ALA A 66 -6.36 16.87 22.78
N TYR A 67 -6.59 16.63 21.49
CA TYR A 67 -7.74 17.16 20.76
C TYR A 67 -8.99 16.30 20.76
N ALA A 68 -8.84 15.02 21.09
CA ALA A 68 -9.95 14.09 21.02
C ALA A 68 -10.90 14.11 22.21
N ARG A 69 -10.52 14.84 23.28
CA ARG A 69 -11.39 15.05 24.43
C ARG A 69 -12.30 16.25 24.26
N ASP A 70 -12.04 17.12 23.28
CA ASP A 70 -12.93 18.22 22.93
C ASP A 70 -14.02 17.71 22.00
N GLY A 71 -15.28 17.74 22.44
CA GLY A 71 -16.46 17.47 21.60
C GLY A 71 -16.72 18.52 20.50
N GLY A 72 -15.71 19.34 20.17
CA GLY A 72 -15.78 20.39 19.17
C GLY A 72 -15.30 19.96 17.77
N PRO A 73 -15.31 20.87 16.79
CA PRO A 73 -14.94 20.58 15.40
C PRO A 73 -13.54 19.96 15.23
N VAL A 74 -12.62 20.34 16.12
CA VAL A 74 -11.25 19.82 16.16
C VAL A 74 -11.24 18.34 16.56
N GLY A 75 -11.98 17.95 17.61
CA GLY A 75 -12.05 16.55 18.04
C GLY A 75 -12.76 15.66 17.04
N SER A 76 -13.85 16.14 16.42
CA SER A 76 -14.55 15.44 15.33
C SER A 76 -13.63 15.17 14.14
N THR A 77 -12.88 16.19 13.69
CA THR A 77 -11.91 16.04 12.60
C THR A 77 -10.81 15.02 12.93
N MET A 78 -10.35 15.00 14.19
CA MET A 78 -9.35 14.04 14.65
C MET A 78 -9.88 12.60 14.67
N GLU A 79 -11.12 12.41 15.06
CA GLU A 79 -11.75 11.08 15.06
C GLU A 79 -11.94 10.56 13.64
N GLU A 80 -12.29 11.43 12.69
CA GLU A 80 -12.29 11.08 11.27
C GLU A 80 -10.90 10.66 10.79
N ILE A 81 -9.84 11.38 11.16
CA ILE A 81 -8.47 11.01 10.79
C ILE A 81 -8.10 9.64 11.37
N ARG A 82 -8.45 9.35 12.63
CA ARG A 82 -8.22 8.02 13.23
C ARG A 82 -8.94 6.92 12.47
N THR A 83 -10.20 7.15 12.12
CA THR A 83 -11.01 6.21 11.35
C THR A 83 -10.38 5.94 9.99
N LEU A 84 -9.91 6.99 9.29
CA LEU A 84 -9.21 6.86 8.02
C LEU A 84 -7.90 6.08 8.16
N VAL A 85 -7.09 6.38 9.17
CA VAL A 85 -5.84 5.66 9.45
C VAL A 85 -6.12 4.18 9.70
N HIS A 86 -7.11 3.85 10.54
CA HIS A 86 -7.49 2.46 10.81
C HIS A 86 -7.96 1.73 9.53
N ARG A 87 -8.76 2.41 8.69
CA ARG A 87 -9.19 1.88 7.39
C ARG A 87 -8.00 1.60 6.48
N ILE A 88 -7.05 2.53 6.37
CA ILE A 88 -5.83 2.38 5.58
C ILE A 88 -5.02 1.16 6.03
N VAL A 89 -4.79 1.02 7.34
CA VAL A 89 -4.04 -0.12 7.90
C VAL A 89 -4.75 -1.46 7.62
N THR A 90 -6.07 -1.50 7.73
CA THR A 90 -6.86 -2.71 7.41
C THR A 90 -6.74 -3.10 5.94
N MET A 91 -6.77 -2.10 5.04
CA MET A 91 -6.54 -2.33 3.61
C MET A 91 -5.12 -2.80 3.32
N ASP A 92 -4.11 -2.28 4.03
CA ASP A 92 -2.72 -2.71 3.88
C ASP A 92 -2.53 -4.18 4.19
N VAL A 93 -3.09 -4.64 5.31
CA VAL A 93 -3.04 -6.05 5.69
C VAL A 93 -3.68 -6.93 4.60
N SER A 94 -4.79 -6.47 4.02
CA SER A 94 -5.52 -7.21 2.98
C SER A 94 -4.72 -7.24 1.66
N LEU A 95 -4.14 -6.11 1.27
CA LEU A 95 -3.29 -6.00 0.09
C LEU A 95 -2.01 -6.84 0.25
N GLN A 96 -1.38 -6.83 1.43
CA GLN A 96 -0.20 -7.66 1.73
C GLN A 96 -0.50 -9.14 1.53
N LYS A 97 -1.64 -9.64 2.05
CA LYS A 97 -2.07 -11.02 1.83
C LYS A 97 -2.26 -11.34 0.34
N LYS A 98 -2.93 -10.46 -0.41
CA LYS A 98 -3.12 -10.63 -1.87
C LYS A 98 -1.77 -10.70 -2.61
N LEU A 99 -0.84 -9.80 -2.28
CA LEU A 99 0.48 -9.76 -2.90
C LEU A 99 1.32 -10.99 -2.56
N GLN A 100 1.29 -11.47 -1.30
CA GLN A 100 1.96 -12.70 -0.89
C GLN A 100 1.45 -13.92 -1.66
N ALA A 101 0.13 -14.06 -1.80
CA ALA A 101 -0.47 -15.14 -2.58
C ALA A 101 -0.01 -15.11 -4.06
N ARG A 102 0.02 -13.91 -4.66
CA ARG A 102 0.48 -13.74 -6.04
C ARG A 102 1.96 -14.05 -6.23
N ILE A 103 2.81 -13.67 -5.27
CA ILE A 103 4.24 -14.02 -5.28
C ILE A 103 4.42 -15.53 -5.18
N ALA A 104 3.67 -16.21 -4.30
CA ALA A 104 3.71 -17.66 -4.16
C ALA A 104 3.31 -18.36 -5.47
N GLN A 105 2.20 -17.92 -6.09
CA GLN A 105 1.75 -18.45 -7.38
C GLN A 105 2.82 -18.27 -8.47
N THR A 106 3.38 -17.07 -8.61
CA THR A 106 4.41 -16.77 -9.62
C THR A 106 5.65 -17.65 -9.40
N ARG A 107 6.04 -17.90 -8.14
CA ARG A 107 7.14 -18.79 -7.80
C ARG A 107 6.86 -20.23 -8.25
N ASP A 108 5.66 -20.74 -8.01
CA ASP A 108 5.28 -22.10 -8.39
C ASP A 108 5.26 -22.26 -9.92
N GLU A 109 4.76 -21.25 -10.64
CA GLU A 109 4.79 -21.21 -12.12
C GLU A 109 6.22 -21.26 -12.67
N ILE A 110 7.15 -20.46 -12.11
CA ILE A 110 8.57 -20.46 -12.48
C ILE A 110 9.22 -21.83 -12.21
N GLN A 111 8.93 -22.44 -11.07
CA GLN A 111 9.45 -23.77 -10.74
C GLN A 111 8.90 -24.84 -11.70
N GLY A 112 7.61 -24.76 -12.05
CA GLY A 112 6.98 -25.64 -13.03
C GLY A 112 7.57 -25.49 -14.44
N LEU A 113 7.85 -24.26 -14.87
CA LEU A 113 8.55 -23.98 -16.13
C LEU A 113 9.97 -24.56 -16.13
N THR A 114 10.72 -24.39 -15.03
CA THR A 114 12.06 -24.95 -14.87
C THR A 114 12.06 -26.47 -14.99
N ARG A 115 11.12 -27.15 -14.31
CA ARG A 115 10.98 -28.61 -14.38
C ARG A 115 10.63 -29.09 -15.78
N ARG A 116 9.70 -28.42 -16.47
CA ARG A 116 9.32 -28.74 -17.86
C ARG A 116 10.48 -28.54 -18.82
N SER A 117 11.24 -27.46 -18.66
CA SER A 117 12.44 -27.18 -19.44
C SER A 117 13.49 -28.29 -19.24
N HIS A 118 13.75 -28.70 -18.00
CA HIS A 118 14.67 -29.78 -17.71
C HIS A 118 14.23 -31.12 -18.31
N ALA A 119 12.95 -31.46 -18.20
CA ALA A 119 12.39 -32.66 -18.81
C ALA A 119 12.56 -32.64 -20.35
N ALA A 120 12.23 -31.52 -21.00
CA ALA A 120 12.38 -31.36 -22.44
C ALA A 120 13.84 -31.52 -22.90
N LEU A 121 14.79 -30.94 -22.18
CA LEU A 121 16.23 -31.10 -22.45
C LEU A 121 16.69 -32.56 -22.29
N SER A 122 16.24 -33.25 -21.24
CA SER A 122 16.54 -34.66 -21.02
C SER A 122 15.97 -35.54 -22.15
N TYR A 123 14.72 -35.31 -22.57
CA TYR A 123 14.12 -36.01 -23.71
C TYR A 123 14.89 -35.77 -25.00
N ALA A 124 15.23 -34.51 -25.32
CA ALA A 124 16.01 -34.18 -26.51
C ALA A 124 17.39 -34.87 -26.50
N ARG A 125 18.05 -34.93 -25.34
CA ARG A 125 19.34 -35.62 -25.18
C ARG A 125 19.21 -37.12 -25.43
N HIS A 126 18.19 -37.77 -24.88
CA HIS A 126 17.94 -39.19 -25.10
C HIS A 126 17.59 -39.50 -26.56
N ALA A 127 16.71 -38.70 -27.17
CA ALA A 127 16.34 -38.85 -28.59
C ALA A 127 17.53 -38.62 -29.54
N SER A 128 18.43 -37.71 -29.21
CA SER A 128 19.63 -37.46 -30.02
C SER A 128 20.68 -38.58 -29.87
N SER A 129 20.74 -39.23 -28.71
CA SER A 129 21.65 -40.37 -28.48
C SER A 129 21.22 -41.62 -29.25
N THR A 130 19.91 -41.88 -29.36
CA THR A 130 19.39 -43.03 -30.10
C THR A 130 19.53 -42.88 -31.62
N TYR A 131 19.48 -41.66 -32.14
CA TYR A 131 19.77 -41.38 -33.57
C TYR A 131 21.25 -41.55 -33.95
N ARG A 132 22.19 -41.47 -32.99
CA ARG A 132 23.64 -41.60 -33.23
C ARG A 132 24.15 -43.04 -33.25
N MET A 133 23.33 -44.01 -32.85
CA MET A 133 23.68 -45.44 -32.76
C MET A 133 23.02 -46.29 -33.85
N ARG A 134 22.42 -45.67 -34.87
CA ARG A 134 21.99 -46.32 -36.12
C ARG A 134 22.90 -45.87 -37.25
#